data_AF-A0A177Y938-F1
#
_entry.id   AF-A0A177Y938-F1
#
_cell.length_a   1.000
_cell.length_b   1.000
_cell.length_c   1.000
_cell.angle_alpha   90.00
_cell.angle_beta   90.00
_cell.angle_gamma   90.00
#
_symmetry.space_group_name_H-M   'P 1'
#
loop_
_entity.id
_entity.type
_entity.pdbx_description
1 polymer ?
#
loop_
_entity_poly.entity_id
_entity_poly.type
_entity_poly.pdbx_seq_one_letter_code
_entity_poly.pdbx_strand_id
1 'polypeptide(L)'
;MEVQRRHERDIEQCLSGLMRADATAAQAVARALDEFRSVGDDVRGFVPVAIGLAFLIDAAVSLLISAGVVSAGAILFALVDEFGTDNWDMIESAVPSSFYEDAGPVDESGVRERIQDATVPGRNRPVRQVATEEQLRDLWDELTAEGRVVENSDYPGKVMELPDGTKVMMRETSKSGGATLDIYYPGSGTAKVHVA
;
A
#
# COMPACT_ATOMS: atom_id res chain seq x y z
N MET A 1 5.31 6.72 -32.27
CA MET A 1 4.76 5.74 -31.30
C MET A 1 5.83 4.88 -30.64
N GLU A 2 6.84 4.37 -31.35
CA GLU A 2 7.84 3.45 -30.75
C GLU A 2 8.79 4.12 -29.74
N VAL A 3 9.14 5.39 -29.94
CA VAL A 3 9.96 6.19 -29.01
C VAL A 3 9.22 6.54 -27.71
N GLN A 4 7.90 6.71 -27.78
CA GLN A 4 7.05 7.04 -26.62
C GLN A 4 6.87 5.82 -25.70
N ARG A 5 6.58 4.65 -26.28
CA ARG A 5 6.54 3.37 -25.54
C ARG A 5 7.89 2.93 -24.97
N ARG A 6 8.99 3.47 -25.48
CA ARG A 6 10.33 3.24 -24.92
C ARG A 6 10.55 4.11 -23.69
N HIS A 7 10.21 5.40 -23.77
CA HIS A 7 10.26 6.30 -22.62
C HIS A 7 9.35 5.86 -21.48
N GLU A 8 8.11 5.42 -21.75
CA GLU A 8 7.20 4.89 -20.72
C GLU A 8 7.84 3.70 -19.98
N ARG A 9 8.39 2.73 -20.71
CA ARG A 9 9.08 1.58 -20.10
C ARG A 9 10.32 1.97 -19.31
N ASP A 10 11.09 2.94 -19.79
CA ASP A 10 12.28 3.45 -19.08
C ASP A 10 11.87 4.17 -17.78
N ILE A 11 10.75 4.92 -17.79
CA ILE A 11 10.17 5.57 -16.61
C ILE A 11 9.65 4.52 -15.61
N GLU A 12 8.86 3.54 -16.06
CA GLU A 12 8.35 2.44 -15.21
C GLU A 12 9.48 1.65 -14.55
N GLN A 13 10.55 1.36 -15.28
CA GLN A 13 11.74 0.70 -14.72
C GLN A 13 12.44 1.58 -13.68
N CYS A 14 12.53 2.89 -13.93
CA CYS A 14 13.13 3.83 -13.00
C CYS A 14 12.31 3.95 -11.70
N LEU A 15 10.98 4.08 -11.82
CA LEU A 15 10.04 4.09 -10.70
C LEU A 15 10.12 2.80 -9.88
N SER A 16 10.11 1.65 -10.56
CA SER A 16 10.27 0.34 -9.90
C SER A 16 11.62 0.21 -9.18
N GLY A 17 12.68 0.77 -9.76
CA GLY A 17 14.01 0.83 -9.14
C GLY A 17 14.03 1.72 -7.90
N LEU A 18 13.37 2.88 -7.97
CA LEU A 18 13.22 3.81 -6.86
C LEU A 18 12.42 3.20 -5.71
N MET A 19 11.26 2.59 -5.99
CA MET A 19 10.45 1.90 -4.98
C MET A 19 11.20 0.77 -4.27
N ARG A 20 12.08 0.03 -4.98
CA ARG A 20 12.93 -1.00 -4.35
C ARG A 20 14.03 -0.40 -3.48
N ALA A 21 14.63 0.72 -3.92
CA ALA A 21 15.63 1.43 -3.13
C ALA A 21 15.00 1.99 -1.85
N ASP A 22 13.79 2.57 -1.97
CA ASP A 22 12.97 3.05 -0.86
C ASP A 22 12.66 1.93 0.13
N ALA A 23 12.17 0.77 -0.34
CA ALA A 23 11.91 -0.39 0.50
C ALA A 23 13.19 -0.88 1.23
N THR A 24 14.34 -0.81 0.57
CA THR A 24 15.63 -1.22 1.15
C THR A 24 16.10 -0.24 2.21
N ALA A 25 16.00 1.07 1.94
CA ALA A 25 16.31 2.12 2.90
C ALA A 25 15.40 2.04 4.13
N ALA A 26 14.11 1.79 3.90
CA ALA A 26 13.12 1.56 4.93
C ALA A 26 13.50 0.41 5.87
N GLN A 27 13.84 -0.75 5.31
CA GLN A 27 14.28 -1.91 6.09
C GLN A 27 15.57 -1.64 6.86
N ALA A 28 16.50 -0.84 6.32
CA ALA A 28 17.73 -0.49 7.02
C ALA A 28 17.47 0.43 8.22
N VAL A 29 16.54 1.38 8.10
CA VAL A 29 16.12 2.26 9.20
C VAL A 29 15.37 1.47 10.27
N ALA A 30 14.46 0.58 9.90
CA ALA A 30 13.75 -0.29 10.85
C ALA A 30 14.74 -1.10 11.70
N ARG A 31 15.76 -1.72 11.08
CA ARG A 31 16.82 -2.43 11.82
C ARG A 31 17.59 -1.53 12.79
N ALA A 32 17.87 -0.28 12.40
CA ALA A 32 18.56 0.67 13.26
C ALA A 32 17.70 1.12 14.47
N LEU A 33 16.38 1.19 14.29
CA LEU A 33 15.43 1.50 15.37
C LEU A 33 15.29 0.33 16.35
N ASP A 34 15.30 -0.90 15.85
CA ASP A 34 15.34 -2.12 16.67
C ASP A 34 16.58 -2.14 17.57
N GLU A 35 17.75 -1.77 17.03
CA GLU A 35 18.99 -1.60 17.83
C GLU A 35 18.82 -0.53 18.91
N PHE A 36 18.17 0.60 18.60
CA PHE A 36 17.92 1.66 19.57
C PHE A 36 16.98 1.23 20.70
N ARG A 37 15.95 0.42 20.39
CA ARG A 37 15.05 -0.18 21.39
C ARG A 37 15.78 -1.18 22.30
N SER A 38 16.70 -1.96 21.75
CA SER A 38 17.51 -2.91 22.55
C SER A 38 18.38 -2.20 23.59
N VAL A 39 18.80 -0.96 23.32
CA VAL A 39 19.53 -0.09 24.27
C VAL A 39 18.56 0.63 25.23
N GLY A 40 17.33 0.91 24.79
CA GLY A 40 16.29 1.59 25.57
C GLY A 40 15.62 0.73 26.65
N ASP A 41 15.77 -0.60 26.63
CA ASP A 41 15.23 -1.49 27.67
C ASP A 41 15.86 -1.25 29.05
N ASP A 42 17.07 -0.68 29.11
CA ASP A 42 17.72 -0.18 30.33
C ASP A 42 17.15 1.18 30.81
N VAL A 43 16.40 1.90 29.98
CA VAL A 43 15.97 3.30 30.19
C VAL A 43 14.46 3.44 30.43
N ARG A 44 13.71 2.33 30.52
CA ARG A 44 12.25 2.26 30.75
C ARG A 44 11.72 2.90 32.07
N GLY A 45 12.56 3.62 32.81
CA GLY A 45 12.22 4.19 34.11
C GLY A 45 11.35 5.45 34.10
N PHE A 46 11.18 6.20 32.99
CA PHE A 46 10.65 7.58 33.12
C PHE A 46 9.76 8.18 32.01
N VAL A 47 9.30 7.43 31.00
CA VAL A 47 8.39 7.99 29.97
C VAL A 47 7.09 7.18 29.89
N PRO A 48 5.89 7.80 29.96
CA PRO A 48 4.63 7.11 29.73
C PRO A 48 4.63 6.48 28.33
N VAL A 49 4.38 5.17 28.27
CA VAL A 49 4.51 4.31 27.07
C VAL A 49 3.91 4.92 25.79
N ALA A 50 2.78 5.62 25.89
CA ALA A 50 2.10 6.24 24.75
C ALA A 50 2.85 7.47 24.18
N ILE A 51 3.50 8.29 25.02
CA ILE A 51 4.32 9.41 24.56
C ILE A 51 5.60 8.88 23.89
N GLY A 52 6.15 7.79 24.42
CA GLY A 52 7.30 7.12 23.82
C GLY A 52 7.00 6.58 22.42
N LEU A 53 5.85 5.94 22.22
CA LEU A 53 5.53 5.33 20.93
C LEU A 53 5.34 6.36 19.81
N ALA A 54 4.55 7.41 20.04
CA ALA A 54 4.36 8.47 19.04
C ALA A 54 5.68 9.14 18.66
N PHE A 55 6.53 9.43 19.65
CA PHE A 55 7.87 9.95 19.41
C PHE A 55 8.74 9.01 18.57
N LEU A 56 8.67 7.69 18.82
CA LEU A 56 9.42 6.70 18.03
C LEU A 56 8.93 6.63 16.58
N ILE A 57 7.62 6.73 16.35
CA ILE A 57 7.03 6.75 15.00
C ILE A 57 7.48 8.03 14.26
N ASP A 58 7.38 9.21 14.89
CA ASP A 58 7.83 10.48 14.29
C ASP A 58 9.32 10.47 13.94
N ALA A 59 10.15 9.90 14.83
CA ALA A 59 11.58 9.75 14.60
C ALA A 59 11.86 8.80 13.44
N ALA A 60 11.13 7.69 13.35
CA ALA A 60 11.22 6.74 12.24
C ALA A 60 10.84 7.38 10.91
N VAL A 61 9.71 8.09 10.84
CA VAL A 61 9.29 8.85 9.65
C VAL A 61 10.38 9.83 9.23
N SER A 62 10.90 10.63 10.16
CA SER A 62 11.95 11.60 9.89
C SER A 62 13.22 10.95 9.33
N LEU A 63 13.61 9.79 9.89
CA LEU A 63 14.76 9.03 9.40
C LEU A 63 14.53 8.49 7.99
N LEU A 64 13.35 7.92 7.71
CA LEU A 64 12.98 7.41 6.38
C LEU A 64 13.03 8.52 5.32
N ILE A 65 12.45 9.68 5.62
CA ILE A 65 12.49 10.85 4.75
C ILE A 65 13.95 11.32 4.55
N SER A 66 14.74 11.38 5.62
CA SER A 66 16.16 11.77 5.53
C SER A 66 17.01 10.78 4.73
N ALA A 67 16.62 9.50 4.73
CA ALA A 67 17.23 8.45 3.93
C ALA A 67 16.80 8.50 2.45
N GLY A 68 15.88 9.40 2.11
CA GLY A 68 15.41 9.65 0.74
C GLY A 68 14.21 8.81 0.32
N VAL A 69 13.48 8.19 1.25
CA VAL A 69 12.25 7.47 0.94
C VAL A 69 11.17 8.47 0.53
N VAL A 70 10.56 8.27 -0.64
CA VAL A 70 9.58 9.19 -1.24
C VAL A 70 8.18 8.61 -1.40
N SER A 71 8.02 7.27 -1.37
CA SER A 71 6.70 6.63 -1.45
C SER A 71 5.99 6.59 -0.09
N ALA A 72 4.71 6.95 -0.08
CA ALA A 72 3.85 6.83 1.09
C ALA A 72 3.74 5.38 1.55
N GLY A 73 3.48 4.45 0.61
CA GLY A 73 3.40 3.02 0.86
C GLY A 73 4.69 2.47 1.48
N ALA A 74 5.86 2.85 0.96
CA ALA A 74 7.14 2.39 1.50
C ALA A 74 7.37 2.84 2.95
N ILE A 75 7.06 4.12 3.26
CA ILE A 75 7.14 4.63 4.64
C ILE A 75 6.17 3.87 5.53
N LEU A 76 4.89 3.79 5.13
CA LEU A 76 3.85 3.17 5.92
C LEU A 76 4.12 1.68 6.16
N PHE A 77 4.59 0.93 5.16
CA PHE A 77 4.97 -0.47 5.36
C PHE A 77 6.13 -0.63 6.35
N ALA A 78 7.14 0.23 6.27
CA ALA A 78 8.25 0.20 7.22
C ALA A 78 7.77 0.38 8.66
N LEU A 79 6.84 1.32 8.85
CA LEU A 79 6.26 1.63 10.15
C LEU A 79 5.31 0.53 10.60
N VAL A 80 4.47 -0.01 9.73
CA VAL A 80 3.54 -1.09 10.06
C VAL A 80 4.30 -2.38 10.40
N ASP A 81 5.37 -2.70 9.69
CA ASP A 81 6.20 -3.88 10.00
C ASP A 81 6.91 -3.71 11.38
N GLU A 82 7.28 -2.48 11.76
CA GLU A 82 7.99 -2.16 13.01
C GLU A 82 7.07 -1.97 14.23
N PHE A 83 5.93 -1.34 14.03
CA PHE A 83 5.02 -0.90 15.09
C PHE A 83 3.69 -1.67 15.08
N GLY A 84 3.38 -2.43 14.04
CA GLY A 84 2.17 -3.20 13.89
C GLY A 84 0.97 -2.38 13.39
N THR A 85 0.06 -3.06 12.67
CA THR A 85 -1.18 -2.46 12.14
C THR A 85 -2.13 -1.94 13.22
N ASP A 86 -2.03 -2.45 14.45
CA ASP A 86 -2.85 -1.98 15.58
C ASP A 86 -2.57 -0.50 15.94
N ASN A 87 -1.44 0.05 15.47
CA ASN A 87 -1.06 1.44 15.65
C ASN A 87 -1.29 2.30 14.40
N TRP A 88 -2.12 1.83 13.45
CA TRP A 88 -2.38 2.48 12.17
C TRP A 88 -2.68 3.98 12.31
N ASP A 89 -3.61 4.37 13.17
CA ASP A 89 -3.99 5.78 13.35
C ASP A 89 -2.82 6.69 13.73
N MET A 90 -1.86 6.17 14.52
CA MET A 90 -0.65 6.94 14.89
C MET A 90 0.35 6.98 13.74
N ILE A 91 0.51 5.87 13.02
CA ILE A 91 1.41 5.74 11.87
C ILE A 91 0.96 6.69 10.76
N GLU A 92 -0.32 6.61 10.37
CA GLU A 92 -0.92 7.47 9.34
C GLU A 92 -0.80 8.95 9.71
N SER A 93 -1.08 9.30 10.96
CA SER A 93 -0.98 10.70 11.41
C SER A 93 0.45 11.25 11.44
N ALA A 94 1.47 10.40 11.53
CA ALA A 94 2.87 10.82 11.60
C ALA A 94 3.47 11.09 10.22
N VAL A 95 2.95 10.45 9.17
CA VAL A 95 3.41 10.67 7.80
C VAL A 95 2.88 12.02 7.29
N PRO A 96 3.75 12.90 6.75
CA PRO A 96 3.30 14.20 6.25
C PRO A 96 2.29 14.07 5.12
N SER A 97 1.23 14.88 5.16
CA SER A 97 0.12 14.78 4.21
C SER A 97 0.53 14.91 2.73
N SER A 98 1.64 15.60 2.46
CA SER A 98 2.21 15.76 1.12
C SER A 98 2.60 14.44 0.45
N PHE A 99 2.89 13.40 1.24
CA PHE A 99 3.17 12.06 0.68
C PHE A 99 1.92 11.42 0.07
N TYR A 100 0.71 11.84 0.47
CA TYR A 100 -0.55 11.30 -0.02
C TYR A 100 -1.11 12.03 -1.24
N GLU A 101 -0.66 13.26 -1.52
CA GLU A 101 -1.27 14.11 -2.56
C GLU A 101 -1.20 13.48 -3.97
N ASP A 102 -0.10 12.79 -4.27
CA ASP A 102 0.15 12.13 -5.56
C ASP A 102 0.20 10.59 -5.45
N ALA A 103 -0.08 10.03 -4.27
CA ALA A 103 -0.01 8.59 -4.03
C ALA A 103 -1.32 7.88 -4.42
N GLY A 104 -1.19 6.58 -4.71
CA GLY A 104 -2.34 5.68 -4.72
C GLY A 104 -2.94 5.50 -3.32
N PRO A 105 -4.11 4.83 -3.21
CA PRO A 105 -4.68 4.54 -1.90
C PRO A 105 -3.74 3.63 -1.10
N VAL A 106 -3.64 3.91 0.20
CA VAL A 106 -2.80 3.15 1.15
C VAL A 106 -3.64 2.34 2.15
N ASP A 107 -4.96 2.49 2.09
CA ASP A 107 -5.90 1.94 3.06
C ASP A 107 -7.26 1.56 2.45
N GLU A 108 -8.09 0.89 3.25
CA GLU A 108 -9.46 0.52 2.89
C GLU A 108 -10.28 1.72 2.42
N SER A 109 -10.16 2.87 3.09
CA SER A 109 -11.01 4.03 2.80
C SER A 109 -10.72 4.61 1.42
N GLY A 110 -9.45 4.80 1.08
CA GLY A 110 -9.02 5.25 -0.24
C GLY A 110 -9.38 4.26 -1.34
N VAL A 111 -9.21 2.95 -1.10
CA VAL A 111 -9.62 1.91 -2.06
C VAL A 111 -11.13 1.98 -2.34
N ARG A 112 -11.94 2.14 -1.28
CA ARG A 112 -13.40 2.26 -1.43
C ARG A 112 -13.82 3.50 -2.20
N GLU A 113 -13.15 4.63 -1.97
CA GLU A 113 -13.40 5.87 -2.69
C GLU A 113 -13.09 5.69 -4.18
N ARG A 114 -11.90 5.20 -4.54
CA ARG A 114 -11.52 5.02 -5.95
C ARG A 114 -12.39 3.99 -6.67
N ILE A 115 -12.76 2.90 -6.02
CA ILE A 115 -13.72 1.95 -6.58
C ILE A 115 -15.08 2.62 -6.80
N GLN A 116 -15.55 3.47 -5.89
CA GLN A 116 -16.84 4.14 -6.05
C GLN A 116 -16.83 5.14 -7.22
N ASP A 117 -15.74 5.86 -7.39
CA ASP A 117 -15.58 6.86 -8.44
C ASP A 117 -15.38 6.22 -9.83
N ALA A 118 -14.60 5.15 -9.91
CA ALA A 118 -14.24 4.51 -11.18
C ALA A 118 -15.27 3.48 -11.68
N THR A 119 -16.27 3.09 -10.87
CA THR A 119 -17.15 1.95 -11.19
C THR A 119 -18.63 2.21 -10.92
N VAL A 120 -19.50 1.51 -11.67
CA VAL A 120 -20.95 1.50 -11.40
C VAL A 120 -21.36 0.29 -10.56
N PRO A 121 -22.50 0.35 -9.84
CA PRO A 121 -22.95 -0.80 -9.06
C PRO A 121 -23.35 -1.94 -9.99
N GLY A 122 -22.90 -3.16 -9.69
CA GLY A 122 -23.36 -4.36 -10.38
C GLY A 122 -24.74 -4.82 -9.87
N ARG A 123 -25.23 -5.92 -10.43
CA ARG A 123 -26.56 -6.46 -10.10
C ARG A 123 -26.77 -6.79 -8.62
N ASN A 124 -25.72 -7.23 -7.92
CA ASN A 124 -25.76 -7.62 -6.51
C ASN A 124 -24.62 -6.96 -5.75
N ARG A 125 -24.83 -6.54 -4.49
CA ARG A 125 -23.71 -6.19 -3.60
C ARG A 125 -22.93 -7.47 -3.24
N PRO A 126 -21.59 -7.43 -3.11
CA PRO A 126 -20.68 -6.28 -3.18
C PRO A 126 -20.04 -6.06 -4.57
N VAL A 127 -20.74 -6.41 -5.65
CA VAL A 127 -20.22 -6.39 -7.02
C VAL A 127 -20.34 -5.01 -7.63
N ARG A 128 -19.28 -4.61 -8.33
CA ARG A 128 -19.11 -3.35 -9.06
C ARG A 128 -18.63 -3.66 -10.48
N GLN A 129 -18.83 -2.72 -11.39
CA GLN A 129 -18.59 -2.94 -12.81
C GLN A 129 -17.90 -1.78 -13.51
N VAL A 130 -17.02 -2.11 -14.44
CA VAL A 130 -16.39 -1.20 -15.41
C VAL A 130 -16.82 -1.58 -16.82
N ALA A 131 -16.67 -0.66 -17.78
CA ALA A 131 -17.12 -0.88 -19.15
C ALA A 131 -16.16 -1.74 -19.99
N THR A 132 -14.86 -1.71 -19.67
CA THR A 132 -13.83 -2.42 -20.45
C THR A 132 -12.80 -3.10 -19.55
N GLU A 133 -12.07 -4.09 -20.09
CA GLU A 133 -10.94 -4.68 -19.38
C GLU A 133 -9.79 -3.70 -19.18
N GLU A 134 -9.62 -2.72 -20.08
CA GLU A 134 -8.61 -1.66 -19.95
C GLU A 134 -8.87 -0.83 -18.69
N GLN A 135 -10.10 -0.38 -18.49
CA GLN A 135 -10.49 0.33 -17.26
C GLN A 135 -10.28 -0.50 -15.99
N LEU A 136 -10.43 -1.84 -16.08
CA LEU A 136 -10.17 -2.72 -14.95
C LEU A 136 -8.66 -2.79 -14.62
N ARG A 137 -7.81 -2.79 -15.65
CA ARG A 137 -6.35 -2.78 -15.51
C ARG A 137 -5.84 -1.44 -15.00
N ASP A 138 -6.38 -0.34 -15.52
CA ASP A 138 -6.06 1.01 -15.03
C ASP A 138 -6.44 1.15 -13.54
N LEU A 139 -7.62 0.65 -13.17
CA LEU A 139 -8.05 0.63 -11.76
C LEU A 139 -7.13 -0.27 -10.91
N TRP A 140 -6.65 -1.39 -11.42
CA TRP A 140 -5.67 -2.21 -10.72
C TRP A 140 -4.38 -1.43 -10.45
N ASP A 141 -3.82 -0.80 -11.47
CA ASP A 141 -2.57 -0.05 -11.36
C ASP A 141 -2.71 1.11 -10.37
N GLU A 142 -3.83 1.83 -10.42
CA GLU A 142 -4.15 2.90 -9.47
C GLU A 142 -4.27 2.37 -8.02
N LEU A 143 -5.07 1.32 -7.81
CA LEU A 143 -5.32 0.78 -6.46
C LEU A 143 -4.09 0.13 -5.83
N THR A 144 -3.10 -0.27 -6.64
CA THR A 144 -1.93 -1.02 -6.17
C THR A 144 -0.62 -0.24 -6.22
N ALA A 145 -0.66 1.04 -6.58
CA ALA A 145 0.51 1.89 -6.73
C ALA A 145 1.39 1.94 -5.47
N GLU A 146 0.77 1.95 -4.29
CA GLU A 146 1.48 1.96 -2.99
C GLU A 146 1.55 0.57 -2.33
N GLY A 147 1.18 -0.49 -3.06
CA GLY A 147 1.11 -1.85 -2.54
C GLY A 147 2.42 -2.61 -2.64
N ARG A 148 2.54 -3.66 -1.83
CA ARG A 148 3.61 -4.67 -1.94
C ARG A 148 3.07 -5.98 -2.49
N VAL A 149 3.90 -6.68 -3.26
CA VAL A 149 3.55 -8.01 -3.79
C VAL A 149 3.46 -9.01 -2.64
N VAL A 150 2.38 -9.79 -2.62
CA VAL A 150 2.22 -10.92 -1.69
C VAL A 150 2.12 -12.21 -2.48
N GLU A 151 2.96 -13.18 -2.16
CA GLU A 151 2.84 -14.52 -2.73
C GLU A 151 1.60 -15.22 -2.18
N ASN A 152 0.73 -15.68 -3.08
CA ASN A 152 -0.43 -16.48 -2.73
C ASN A 152 -0.55 -17.62 -3.74
N SER A 153 -0.12 -18.82 -3.34
CA SER A 153 -0.11 -20.01 -4.22
C SER A 153 -1.51 -20.43 -4.67
N ASP A 154 -2.55 -20.06 -3.93
CA ASP A 154 -3.92 -20.53 -4.13
C ASP A 154 -4.75 -19.56 -4.98
N TYR A 155 -4.25 -18.34 -5.20
CA TYR A 155 -4.93 -17.35 -6.03
C TYR A 155 -4.39 -17.39 -7.48
N PRO A 156 -5.25 -17.60 -8.49
CA PRO A 156 -4.83 -17.70 -9.89
C PRO A 156 -4.61 -16.30 -10.50
N GLY A 157 -3.69 -15.52 -9.94
CA GLY A 157 -3.47 -14.13 -10.33
C GLY A 157 -2.43 -13.40 -9.47
N LYS A 158 -2.43 -12.07 -9.59
CA LYS A 158 -1.56 -11.19 -8.80
C LYS A 158 -2.27 -10.77 -7.52
N VAL A 159 -1.50 -10.64 -6.43
CA VAL A 159 -1.98 -10.14 -5.15
C VAL A 159 -1.07 -9.03 -4.68
N MET A 160 -1.66 -7.89 -4.39
CA MET A 160 -1.01 -6.73 -3.80
C MET A 160 -1.67 -6.47 -2.45
N GLU A 161 -0.84 -6.27 -1.43
CA GLU A 161 -1.29 -5.83 -0.10
C GLU A 161 -0.95 -4.35 0.05
N LEU A 162 -1.85 -3.59 0.67
CA LEU A 162 -1.67 -2.20 1.06
C LEU A 162 -1.24 -2.12 2.54
N PRO A 163 -0.67 -0.99 2.99
CA PRO A 163 -0.17 -0.85 4.36
C PRO A 163 -1.16 -1.15 5.48
N ASP A 164 -2.45 -0.88 5.30
CA ASP A 164 -3.49 -1.21 6.28
C ASP A 164 -3.83 -2.72 6.35
N GLY A 165 -3.31 -3.52 5.41
CA GLY A 165 -3.60 -4.95 5.24
C GLY A 165 -4.70 -5.24 4.20
N THR A 166 -5.24 -4.24 3.52
CA THR A 166 -6.16 -4.42 2.38
C THR A 166 -5.45 -5.18 1.27
N LYS A 167 -6.10 -6.21 0.72
CA LYS A 167 -5.57 -7.02 -0.39
C LYS A 167 -6.36 -6.77 -1.64
N VAL A 168 -5.68 -6.30 -2.68
CA VAL A 168 -6.22 -6.15 -4.02
C VAL A 168 -5.68 -7.32 -4.84
N MET A 169 -6.58 -8.10 -5.43
CA MET A 169 -6.22 -9.30 -6.19
C MET A 169 -6.77 -9.23 -7.60
N MET A 170 -5.93 -9.46 -8.61
CA MET A 170 -6.33 -9.47 -10.01
C MET A 170 -6.11 -10.84 -10.64
N ARG A 171 -7.15 -11.37 -11.27
CA ARG A 171 -7.07 -12.55 -12.12
C ARG A 171 -7.49 -12.20 -13.55
N GLU A 172 -6.82 -12.81 -14.53
CA GLU A 172 -7.13 -12.63 -15.96
C GLU A 172 -8.39 -13.40 -16.39
N THR A 173 -8.76 -14.45 -15.65
CA THR A 173 -9.92 -15.29 -15.99
C THR A 173 -10.81 -15.53 -14.79
N SER A 174 -12.12 -15.51 -15.03
CA SER A 174 -13.15 -15.83 -14.03
C SER A 174 -14.19 -16.78 -14.61
N LYS A 175 -14.95 -17.47 -13.74
CA LYS A 175 -16.07 -18.35 -14.17
C LYS A 175 -17.13 -17.61 -15.00
N SER A 176 -17.25 -16.31 -14.80
CA SER A 176 -18.16 -15.40 -15.52
C SER A 176 -17.56 -14.85 -16.82
N GLY A 177 -16.30 -15.17 -17.14
CA GLY A 177 -15.55 -14.59 -18.26
C GLY A 177 -14.76 -13.35 -17.83
N GLY A 178 -13.61 -13.15 -18.47
CA GLY A 178 -12.80 -11.93 -18.37
C GLY A 178 -12.04 -11.72 -17.05
N ALA A 179 -11.25 -10.65 -17.06
CA ALA A 179 -10.47 -10.20 -15.92
C ALA A 179 -11.37 -9.75 -14.75
N THR A 180 -10.86 -9.88 -13.53
CA THR A 180 -11.62 -9.53 -12.32
C THR A 180 -10.69 -9.05 -11.22
N LEU A 181 -11.14 -8.04 -10.50
CA LEU A 181 -10.56 -7.62 -9.23
C LEU A 181 -11.39 -8.18 -8.07
N ASP A 182 -10.72 -8.89 -7.18
CA ASP A 182 -11.27 -9.31 -5.90
C ASP A 182 -10.51 -8.52 -4.81
N ILE A 183 -11.24 -7.77 -3.97
CA ILE A 183 -10.67 -6.92 -2.91
C ILE A 183 -11.10 -7.48 -1.56
N TYR A 184 -10.14 -7.63 -0.65
CA TYR A 184 -10.36 -8.04 0.72
C TYR A 184 -9.94 -6.92 1.66
N TYR A 185 -10.87 -6.43 2.46
CA TYR A 185 -10.61 -5.40 3.47
C TYR A 185 -10.39 -6.06 4.84
N PRO A 186 -9.42 -5.55 5.62
CA PRO A 186 -9.18 -6.06 6.97
C PRO A 186 -10.41 -5.79 7.84
N GLY A 187 -11.16 -6.85 8.18
CA GLY A 187 -12.33 -6.76 9.07
C GLY A 187 -13.65 -6.28 8.43
N SER A 188 -13.62 -5.67 7.24
CA SER A 188 -14.79 -5.01 6.63
C SER A 188 -15.38 -5.73 5.40
N GLY A 189 -14.97 -6.97 5.16
CA GLY A 189 -15.52 -7.84 4.11
C GLY A 189 -14.80 -7.71 2.77
N THR A 190 -15.53 -7.90 1.67
CA THR A 190 -14.94 -7.95 0.32
C THR A 190 -15.68 -7.06 -0.68
N ALA A 191 -14.97 -6.63 -1.72
CA ALA A 191 -15.53 -6.04 -2.93
C ALA A 191 -15.08 -6.81 -4.16
N LYS A 192 -15.86 -6.73 -5.24
CA LYS A 192 -15.53 -7.40 -6.50
C LYS A 192 -15.81 -6.46 -7.67
N VAL A 193 -14.84 -6.27 -8.56
CA VAL A 193 -14.99 -5.48 -9.79
C VAL A 193 -14.78 -6.37 -11.00
N HIS A 194 -15.68 -6.30 -11.98
CA HIS A 194 -15.53 -6.99 -13.27
C HIS A 194 -16.03 -6.15 -14.44
N VAL A 195 -15.76 -6.58 -15.65
CA VAL A 195 -16.34 -5.98 -16.86
C VAL A 195 -17.83 -6.34 -16.97
N ALA A 196 -18.67 -5.33 -17.25
CA ALA A 196 -20.14 -5.43 -17.30
C ALA A 196 -20.69 -6.46 -18.29
#